data_AF-A0A6C0ICM6-F1
#
_entry.id   AF-A0A6C0ICM6-F1
#
_cell.length_a   1.000
_cell.length_b   1.000
_cell.length_c   1.000
_cell.angle_alpha   90.00
_cell.angle_beta   90.00
_cell.angle_gamma   90.00
#
_symmetry.space_group_name_H-M   'P 1'
#
loop_
_entity.id
_entity.type
_entity.pdbx_description
1 polymer ?
#
loop_
_entity_poly.entity_id
_entity_poly.type
_entity_poly.pdbx_seq_one_letter_code
_entity_poly.pdbx_strand_id
1 'polypeptide(L)'
;MTDENLHHFRRWVKKPSDCVINALELLGVLQATPADLMRIAVGDSGLSAPKIEETFAYVYPTIRWRFFRYTDIHTLENFCIQGLQPSHVIFCGYNKQGFRHVFLIGKTNTGKVVLIDPQANLFCDLENSDCFENIQDAEEYYILQGTMTTQQQQQLEKIQKQLQNQKQTQTQTHTQQKQMQL
;
A
#
# COMPACT_ATOMS: atom_id res chain seq x y z
N MET A 1 4.16 4.08 6.09
CA MET A 1 4.13 5.54 5.87
C MET A 1 4.03 6.19 7.24
N THR A 2 4.90 7.15 7.55
CA THR A 2 4.85 7.94 8.78
C THR A 2 4.17 9.28 8.51
N ASP A 3 3.62 9.93 9.53
CA ASP A 3 3.06 11.29 9.41
C ASP A 3 4.12 12.30 8.95
N GLU A 4 5.39 12.07 9.33
CA GLU A 4 6.54 12.87 8.89
C GLU A 4 6.72 12.84 7.37
N ASN A 5 6.55 11.67 6.73
CA ASN A 5 6.66 11.57 5.27
C ASN A 5 5.59 12.40 4.54
N LEU A 6 4.38 12.51 5.10
CA LEU A 6 3.29 13.33 4.53
C LEU A 6 3.62 14.83 4.59
N HIS A 7 4.15 15.31 5.71
CA HIS A 7 4.43 16.73 5.92
C HIS A 7 5.69 17.23 5.18
N HIS A 8 6.66 16.35 4.91
CA HIS A 8 7.92 16.72 4.26
C HIS A 8 7.97 16.41 2.76
N PHE A 9 6.93 15.80 2.20
CA PHE A 9 6.88 15.49 0.78
C PHE A 9 6.97 16.77 -0.06
N ARG A 10 8.03 16.88 -0.88
CA ARG A 10 8.25 18.02 -1.79
C ARG A 10 8.70 17.52 -3.16
N ARG A 11 7.99 17.98 -4.19
CA ARG A 11 8.33 17.72 -5.59
C ARG A 11 9.30 18.79 -6.11
N TRP A 12 10.57 18.44 -6.26
CA TRP A 12 11.56 19.33 -6.86
C TRP A 12 11.45 19.37 -8.38
N VAL A 13 11.28 18.21 -9.01
CA VAL A 13 10.97 18.09 -10.43
C VAL A 13 9.47 17.81 -10.58
N LYS A 14 8.74 18.71 -11.25
CA LYS A 14 7.31 18.51 -11.54
C LYS A 14 7.13 17.94 -12.93
N LYS A 15 6.51 16.76 -13.01
CA LYS A 15 6.12 16.13 -14.28
C LYS A 15 4.63 15.77 -14.26
N PRO A 16 3.95 15.80 -15.42
CA PRO A 16 2.53 15.46 -15.51
C PRO A 16 2.26 13.97 -15.18
N SER A 17 3.23 13.09 -15.43
CA SER A 17 3.05 11.63 -15.33
C SER A 17 3.91 10.96 -14.24
N ASP A 18 4.17 11.68 -13.14
CA ASP A 18 5.00 11.21 -12.02
C ASP A 18 4.21 10.64 -10.82
N CYS A 19 2.91 10.39 -10.97
CA CYS A 19 2.03 9.89 -9.90
C CYS A 19 2.58 8.65 -9.18
N VAL A 20 3.12 7.68 -9.93
CA VAL A 20 3.76 6.48 -9.37
C VAL A 20 5.00 6.83 -8.54
N ILE A 21 5.86 7.71 -9.07
CA ILE A 21 7.13 8.06 -8.42
C ILE A 21 6.85 8.83 -7.13
N ASN A 22 5.90 9.77 -7.17
CA ASN A 22 5.48 10.51 -5.98
C ASN A 22 4.88 9.58 -4.92
N ALA A 23 4.05 8.60 -5.33
CA ALA A 23 3.50 7.60 -4.43
C ALA A 23 4.61 6.75 -3.77
N LEU A 24 5.60 6.29 -4.53
CA LEU A 24 6.72 5.51 -4.02
C LEU A 24 7.62 6.31 -3.07
N GLU A 25 7.87 7.59 -3.38
CA GLU A 25 8.60 8.49 -2.49
C GLU A 25 7.84 8.72 -1.18
N LEU A 26 6.54 8.96 -1.25
CA LEU A 26 5.69 9.17 -0.08
C LEU A 26 5.64 7.93 0.83
N LEU A 27 5.60 6.74 0.23
CA LEU A 27 5.66 5.47 0.96
C LEU A 27 7.04 5.20 1.60
N GLY A 28 8.06 6.00 1.27
CA GLY A 28 9.45 5.82 1.73
C GLY A 28 10.17 4.69 0.98
N VAL A 29 9.63 4.24 -0.15
CA VAL A 29 10.26 3.24 -1.02
C VAL A 29 11.39 3.87 -1.84
N LEU A 30 11.20 5.11 -2.27
CA LEU A 30 12.21 5.93 -2.93
C LEU A 30 12.61 7.10 -2.03
N GLN A 31 13.91 7.39 -1.99
CA GLN A 31 14.40 8.65 -1.45
C GLN A 31 14.26 9.76 -2.51
N ALA A 32 14.29 11.02 -2.07
CA ALA A 32 14.09 12.18 -2.95
C ALA A 32 15.01 12.22 -4.16
N THR A 33 16.33 12.04 -3.98
CA THR A 33 17.29 12.09 -5.10
C THR A 33 17.05 10.99 -6.14
N PRO A 34 16.92 9.69 -5.78
CA PRO A 34 16.48 8.67 -6.73
C PRO A 34 15.13 8.97 -7.41
N ALA A 35 14.16 9.50 -6.66
CA ALA A 35 12.85 9.85 -7.22
C ALA A 35 12.97 10.93 -8.31
N ASP A 36 13.79 11.96 -8.09
CA ASP A 36 14.04 13.01 -9.10
C ASP A 36 14.74 12.45 -10.35
N LEU A 37 15.72 11.57 -10.19
CA LEU A 37 16.36 10.89 -11.32
C LEU A 37 15.36 10.05 -12.12
N MET A 38 14.45 9.34 -11.45
CA MET A 38 13.39 8.59 -12.12
C MET A 38 12.42 9.52 -12.87
N ARG A 39 12.05 10.67 -12.31
CA ARG A 39 11.19 11.65 -13.00
C ARG A 39 11.84 12.15 -14.29
N ILE A 40 13.15 12.40 -14.26
CA ILE A 40 13.92 12.80 -15.44
C ILE A 40 13.94 11.67 -16.47
N ALA A 41 14.23 10.44 -16.05
CA ALA A 41 14.38 9.29 -16.94
C ALA A 41 13.05 8.87 -17.60
N VAL A 42 11.95 8.91 -16.85
CA VAL A 42 10.61 8.53 -17.33
C VAL A 42 9.97 9.64 -18.16
N GLY A 43 10.34 10.90 -17.91
CA GLY A 43 9.81 12.06 -18.61
C GLY A 43 8.29 12.18 -18.46
N ASP A 44 7.60 12.42 -19.57
CA ASP A 44 6.17 12.70 -19.58
C ASP A 44 5.31 11.45 -19.86
N SER A 45 5.94 10.30 -20.10
CA SER A 45 5.23 9.04 -20.43
C SER A 45 4.74 8.27 -19.21
N GLY A 46 5.29 8.53 -18.02
CA GLY A 46 4.97 7.80 -16.81
C GLY A 46 5.41 6.33 -16.84
N LEU A 47 4.98 5.57 -15.82
CA LEU A 47 5.27 4.14 -15.72
C LEU A 47 4.05 3.31 -16.13
N SER A 48 4.27 2.28 -16.94
CA SER A 48 3.21 1.34 -17.32
C SER A 48 2.91 0.36 -16.18
N ALA A 49 1.70 -0.19 -16.15
CA ALA A 49 1.30 -1.16 -15.13
C ALA A 49 2.29 -2.35 -14.97
N PRO A 50 2.79 -3.00 -16.06
CA PRO A 50 3.82 -4.03 -15.93
C PRO A 50 5.11 -3.54 -15.27
N LYS A 51 5.55 -2.31 -15.57
CA LYS A 51 6.74 -1.72 -14.94
C LYS A 51 6.54 -1.38 -13.47
N ILE A 52 5.33 -0.98 -13.09
CA ILE A 52 4.98 -0.76 -11.68
C ILE A 52 5.03 -2.11 -10.94
N GLU A 53 4.42 -3.17 -11.49
CA GLU A 53 4.47 -4.52 -10.90
C GLU A 53 5.90 -5.04 -10.76
N GLU A 54 6.75 -4.87 -11.78
CA GLU A 54 8.18 -5.21 -11.73
C GLU A 54 8.92 -4.43 -10.63
N THR A 55 8.61 -3.14 -10.46
CA THR A 55 9.21 -2.30 -9.41
C THR A 55 8.84 -2.83 -8.03
N PHE A 56 7.57 -3.16 -7.79
CA PHE A 56 7.14 -3.73 -6.52
C PHE A 56 7.69 -5.13 -6.27
N ALA A 57 7.82 -5.95 -7.31
CA ALA A 57 8.48 -7.25 -7.21
C ALA A 57 9.98 -7.11 -6.89
N TYR A 58 10.65 -6.07 -7.38
CA TYR A 58 12.05 -5.79 -7.01
C TYR A 58 12.17 -5.38 -5.53
N VAL A 59 11.30 -4.49 -5.06
CA VAL A 59 11.31 -3.99 -3.66
C VAL A 59 10.89 -5.06 -2.67
N TYR A 60 9.91 -5.89 -3.04
CA TYR A 60 9.36 -6.96 -2.21
C TYR A 60 9.45 -8.31 -2.93
N PRO A 61 10.65 -8.91 -3.02
CA PRO A 61 10.91 -10.08 -3.87
C PRO A 61 10.15 -11.34 -3.45
N THR A 62 9.61 -11.36 -2.23
CA THR A 62 8.83 -12.48 -1.72
C THR A 62 7.33 -12.36 -2.03
N ILE A 63 6.90 -11.35 -2.78
CA ILE A 63 5.49 -11.09 -3.05
C ILE A 63 5.30 -10.98 -4.56
N ARG A 64 4.30 -11.68 -5.08
CA ARG A 64 3.88 -11.54 -6.47
C ARG A 64 2.83 -10.45 -6.56
N TRP A 65 3.20 -9.33 -7.17
CA TRP A 65 2.34 -8.16 -7.32
C TRP A 65 1.60 -8.18 -8.65
N ARG A 66 0.31 -7.87 -8.62
CA ARG A 66 -0.54 -7.70 -9.81
C ARG A 66 -1.58 -6.62 -9.59
N PHE A 67 -1.90 -5.87 -10.64
CA PHE A 67 -3.08 -5.02 -10.64
C PHE A 67 -4.34 -5.85 -10.87
N PHE A 68 -5.30 -5.68 -9.96
CA PHE A 68 -6.65 -6.21 -10.10
C PHE A 68 -7.57 -5.09 -10.54
N ARG A 69 -8.35 -5.34 -11.59
CA ARG A 69 -9.28 -4.39 -12.18
C ARG A 69 -10.65 -4.52 -11.54
N TYR A 70 -11.25 -3.38 -11.22
CA TYR A 70 -12.61 -3.21 -10.73
C TYR A 70 -13.30 -2.15 -11.59
N THR A 71 -14.61 -2.27 -11.77
CA THR A 71 -15.42 -1.28 -12.52
C THR A 71 -16.39 -0.53 -11.61
N ASP A 72 -16.47 -0.93 -10.34
CA ASP A 72 -17.38 -0.36 -9.35
C ASP A 72 -16.56 0.24 -8.21
N ILE A 73 -16.77 1.53 -7.96
CA ILE A 73 -16.10 2.27 -6.91
C ILE A 73 -16.49 1.77 -5.51
N HIS A 74 -17.70 1.26 -5.33
CA HIS A 74 -18.11 0.70 -4.04
C HIS A 74 -17.35 -0.59 -3.71
N THR A 75 -16.91 -1.33 -4.71
CA THR A 75 -16.02 -2.48 -4.50
C THR A 75 -14.65 -2.03 -3.98
N LEU A 76 -14.10 -0.94 -4.52
CA LEU A 76 -12.86 -0.33 -4.02
C LEU A 76 -13.06 0.18 -2.59
N GLU A 77 -14.12 0.93 -2.33
CA GLU A 77 -14.47 1.47 -1.01
C GLU A 77 -14.59 0.35 0.04
N ASN A 78 -15.37 -0.70 -0.24
CA ASN A 78 -15.53 -1.83 0.66
C ASN A 78 -14.21 -2.56 0.93
N PHE A 79 -13.38 -2.75 -0.10
CA PHE A 79 -12.05 -3.32 0.07
C PHE A 79 -11.19 -2.48 1.03
N CYS A 80 -11.26 -1.14 0.91
CA CYS A 80 -10.51 -0.24 1.78
C CYS A 80 -11.03 -0.23 3.21
N ILE A 81 -12.35 -0.15 3.40
CA ILE A 81 -12.98 -0.07 4.72
C ILE A 81 -12.75 -1.38 5.49
N GLN A 82 -13.01 -2.52 4.86
CA GLN A 82 -13.02 -3.83 5.52
C GLN A 82 -11.66 -4.54 5.45
N GLY A 83 -10.96 -4.45 4.32
CA GLY A 83 -9.74 -5.22 4.06
C GLY A 83 -8.47 -4.54 4.57
N LEU A 84 -8.42 -3.21 4.58
CA LEU A 84 -7.22 -2.48 4.95
C LEU A 84 -7.01 -2.50 6.47
N GLN A 85 -5.82 -2.92 6.88
CA GLN A 85 -5.41 -2.88 8.28
C GLN A 85 -5.01 -1.46 8.69
N PRO A 86 -5.21 -1.05 9.95
CA PRO A 86 -4.68 0.22 10.45
C PRO A 86 -3.18 0.36 10.17
N SER A 87 -2.73 1.58 9.90
CA SER A 87 -1.36 1.94 9.53
C SER A 87 -0.86 1.31 8.22
N HIS A 88 -1.76 0.83 7.36
CA HIS A 88 -1.42 0.32 6.03
C HIS A 88 -1.95 1.24 4.94
N VAL A 89 -1.32 1.15 3.77
CA VAL A 89 -1.66 1.90 2.58
C VAL A 89 -1.74 0.93 1.41
N ILE A 90 -2.74 1.12 0.55
CA ILE A 90 -2.85 0.41 -0.72
C ILE A 90 -2.54 1.35 -1.88
N PHE A 91 -1.98 0.75 -2.92
CA PHE A 91 -1.60 1.44 -4.14
C PHE A 91 -2.72 1.25 -5.16
N CYS A 92 -3.37 2.34 -5.54
CA CYS A 92 -4.54 2.35 -6.38
C CYS A 92 -4.28 3.08 -7.69
N GLY A 93 -5.12 2.83 -8.68
CA GLY A 93 -5.15 3.61 -9.91
C GLY A 93 -6.55 3.69 -10.47
N TYR A 94 -6.77 4.67 -11.35
CA TYR A 94 -7.99 4.76 -12.13
C TYR A 94 -7.70 5.13 -13.57
N ASN A 95 -8.66 4.83 -14.44
CA ASN A 95 -8.73 5.31 -15.81
C ASN A 95 -10.05 6.08 -15.95
N LYS A 96 -9.96 7.37 -16.27
CA LYS A 96 -11.09 8.29 -16.44
C LYS A 96 -10.90 9.07 -17.73
N GLN A 97 -11.72 8.82 -18.75
CA GLN A 97 -11.69 9.49 -20.05
C GLN A 97 -10.32 9.41 -20.75
N GLY A 98 -9.63 8.28 -20.59
CA GLY A 98 -8.28 8.06 -21.13
C GLY A 98 -7.16 8.69 -20.29
N PHE A 99 -7.49 9.46 -19.25
CA PHE A 99 -6.53 9.89 -18.24
C PHE A 99 -6.32 8.76 -17.23
N ARG A 100 -5.06 8.37 -17.03
CA ARG A 100 -4.66 7.33 -16.09
C ARG A 100 -3.89 7.95 -14.94
N HIS A 101 -4.25 7.56 -13.73
CA HIS A 101 -3.66 8.13 -12.53
C HIS A 101 -3.41 7.08 -11.46
N VAL A 102 -2.46 7.37 -10.59
CA VAL A 102 -2.16 6.60 -9.40
C VAL A 102 -2.37 7.46 -8.17
N PHE A 103 -3.07 6.88 -7.21
CA PHE A 103 -3.33 7.47 -5.91
C PHE A 103 -3.18 6.38 -4.84
N LEU A 104 -3.18 6.78 -3.58
CA LEU A 104 -3.09 5.86 -2.46
C LEU A 104 -4.36 5.96 -1.62
N ILE A 105 -4.76 4.84 -1.02
CA ILE A 105 -5.73 4.84 0.07
C ILE A 105 -5.04 4.30 1.32
N GLY A 106 -5.06 5.09 2.39
CA GLY A 106 -4.48 4.73 3.68
C GLY A 106 -5.54 4.50 4.73
N LYS A 107 -5.28 3.59 5.68
CA LYS A 107 -6.04 3.53 6.94
C LYS A 107 -5.14 3.97 8.07
N THR A 108 -5.52 5.05 8.73
CA THR A 108 -4.78 5.60 9.87
C THR A 108 -4.82 4.64 11.07
N ASN A 109 -4.02 4.93 12.10
CA ASN A 109 -4.03 4.17 13.35
C ASN A 109 -5.37 4.25 14.11
N THR A 110 -6.16 5.31 13.90
CA THR A 110 -7.50 5.47 14.48
C THR A 110 -8.58 4.73 13.69
N GLY A 111 -8.23 4.13 12.56
CA GLY A 111 -9.15 3.41 11.68
C GLY A 111 -9.78 4.25 10.57
N LYS A 112 -9.56 5.57 10.58
CA LYS A 112 -10.03 6.50 9.53
C LYS A 112 -9.37 6.16 8.19
N VAL A 113 -10.16 6.14 7.12
CA VAL A 113 -9.69 5.86 5.75
C VAL A 113 -9.49 7.18 5.00
N VAL A 114 -8.33 7.34 4.39
CA VAL A 114 -7.93 8.59 3.72
C VAL A 114 -7.50 8.32 2.28
N LEU A 115 -7.91 9.19 1.37
CA LEU A 115 -7.38 9.27 0.03
C LEU A 115 -6.17 10.19 0.02
N ILE A 116 -5.14 9.76 -0.71
CA ILE A 116 -3.89 10.49 -0.82
C ILE A 116 -3.53 10.57 -2.30
N ASP A 117 -3.61 11.77 -2.86
CA ASP A 117 -3.13 12.06 -4.21
C ASP A 117 -1.79 12.79 -4.12
N PRO A 118 -0.68 12.12 -4.45
CA PRO A 118 0.64 12.68 -4.30
C PRO A 118 1.00 13.68 -5.43
N GLN A 119 0.17 13.80 -6.49
CA GLN A 119 0.31 14.85 -7.51
C GLN A 119 -0.48 16.11 -7.15
N ALA A 120 -1.72 15.94 -6.67
CA ALA A 120 -2.59 17.05 -6.30
C ALA A 120 -2.30 17.62 -4.90
N ASN A 121 -1.40 16.99 -4.13
CA ASN A 121 -1.20 17.27 -2.71
C ASN A 121 -2.53 17.19 -1.93
N LEU A 122 -3.38 16.24 -2.32
CA LEU A 122 -4.67 16.00 -1.70
C LEU A 122 -4.50 14.93 -0.63
N PHE A 123 -4.90 15.26 0.59
CA PHE A 123 -5.03 14.32 1.68
C PHE A 123 -6.41 14.54 2.29
N CYS A 124 -7.36 13.67 1.98
CA CYS A 124 -8.74 13.86 2.37
C CYS A 124 -9.36 12.60 2.97
N ASP A 125 -10.32 12.81 3.85
CA ASP A 125 -11.13 11.76 4.46
C ASP A 125 -12.08 11.17 3.43
N LEU A 126 -12.09 9.85 3.28
CA LEU A 126 -13.05 9.19 2.39
C LEU A 126 -14.49 9.26 2.92
N GLU A 127 -14.71 9.53 4.21
CA GLU A 127 -16.06 9.79 4.72
C GLU A 127 -16.60 11.15 4.25
N ASN A 128 -15.74 12.04 3.72
CA ASN A 128 -16.17 13.28 3.10
C ASN A 128 -16.54 13.03 1.63
N SER A 129 -17.80 13.28 1.26
CA SER A 129 -18.31 13.12 -0.11
C SER A 129 -17.44 13.83 -1.15
N ASP A 130 -16.95 15.04 -0.84
CA ASP A 130 -16.17 15.87 -1.76
C ASP A 130 -14.81 15.22 -2.11
N CYS A 131 -14.28 14.37 -1.21
CA CYS A 131 -13.05 13.63 -1.43
C CYS A 131 -13.24 12.55 -2.52
N PHE A 132 -14.37 11.85 -2.45
CA PHE A 132 -14.74 10.82 -3.42
C PHE A 132 -15.03 11.38 -4.81
N GLU A 133 -15.50 12.64 -4.91
CA GLU A 133 -15.84 13.24 -6.20
C GLU A 133 -14.67 13.31 -7.18
N ASN A 134 -13.44 13.38 -6.67
CA ASN A 134 -12.23 13.47 -7.50
C ASN A 134 -11.90 12.16 -8.21
N ILE A 135 -12.33 11.02 -7.66
CA ILE A 135 -12.06 9.70 -8.21
C ILE A 135 -13.30 8.98 -8.71
N GLN A 136 -14.50 9.42 -8.35
CA GLN A 136 -15.75 8.85 -8.84
C GLN A 136 -15.87 8.99 -10.37
N ASP A 137 -16.74 8.18 -10.96
CA ASP A 137 -17.01 8.11 -12.40
C ASP A 137 -15.82 7.72 -13.29
N ALA A 138 -14.75 7.16 -12.73
CA ALA A 138 -13.74 6.50 -13.54
C ALA A 138 -14.32 5.25 -14.21
N GLU A 139 -13.90 4.96 -15.44
CA GLU A 139 -14.36 3.75 -16.15
C GLU A 139 -13.79 2.48 -15.53
N GLU A 140 -12.58 2.57 -14.97
CA GLU A 140 -11.88 1.44 -14.36
C GLU A 140 -11.08 1.91 -13.14
N TYR A 141 -11.10 1.08 -12.10
CA TYR A 141 -10.28 1.18 -10.91
C TYR A 141 -9.33 0.01 -10.83
N TYR A 142 -8.18 0.23 -10.23
CA TYR A 142 -7.11 -0.73 -10.11
C TYR A 142 -6.59 -0.74 -8.69
N ILE A 143 -6.36 -1.94 -8.14
CA ILE A 143 -5.67 -2.13 -6.86
C ILE A 143 -4.45 -3.01 -7.12
N LEU A 144 -3.27 -2.55 -6.72
CA LEU A 144 -2.08 -3.38 -6.72
C LEU A 144 -2.13 -4.29 -5.50
N GLN A 145 -2.24 -5.60 -5.73
CA GLN A 145 -2.30 -6.59 -4.65
C GLN A 145 -1.11 -7.54 -4.72
N GLY A 146 -0.59 -7.84 -3.54
CA GLY A 146 0.47 -8.81 -3.34
C GLY A 146 -0.11 -10.18 -2.99
N THR A 147 0.30 -11.21 -3.71
CA THR A 147 0.03 -12.61 -3.36
C THR A 147 1.34 -13.26 -2.93
N MET A 148 1.36 -13.89 -1.75
CA MET A 148 2.48 -14.75 -1.39
C MET A 148 2.50 -15.97 -2.29
N THR A 149 3.70 -16.48 -2.60
CA THR A 149 3.77 -17.77 -3.29
C THR A 149 3.28 -18.87 -2.35
N THR A 150 2.70 -19.93 -2.91
CA THR A 150 2.22 -21.09 -2.14
C THR A 150 3.29 -21.66 -1.20
N GLN A 151 4.55 -21.69 -1.66
CA GLN A 151 5.68 -22.18 -0.88
C GLN A 151 6.00 -21.28 0.33
N GLN A 152 5.89 -19.96 0.16
CA GLN A 152 6.10 -19.00 1.26
C GLN A 152 4.98 -19.03 2.28
N GLN A 153 3.73 -19.17 1.82
CA GLN A 153 2.59 -19.29 2.71
C GLN A 153 2.72 -20.53 3.60
N GLN A 154 3.14 -21.66 3.03
CA GLN A 154 3.45 -22.88 3.78
C GLN A 154 4.60 -22.69 4.79
N GLN A 155 5.63 -21.90 4.45
CA GLN A 155 6.74 -21.62 5.36
C GLN A 155 6.31 -20.73 6.54
N LEU A 156 5.50 -19.71 6.29
CA LEU A 156 4.93 -18.83 7.32
C LEU A 156 4.04 -19.63 8.29
N GLU A 157 3.17 -20.50 7.77
CA GLU A 157 2.34 -21.39 8.60
C GLU A 157 3.19 -22.31 9.49
N LYS A 158 4.32 -22.83 8.98
CA LYS A 158 5.25 -23.64 9.78
C LYS A 158 5.88 -22.84 10.91
N ILE A 159 6.35 -21.62 10.63
CA ILE A 159 6.96 -20.74 11.65
C ILE A 159 5.94 -20.37 12.72
N GLN A 160 4.71 -20.00 12.32
CA GLN A 160 3.64 -19.66 13.25
C GLN A 160 3.30 -20.84 14.18
N LYS A 161 3.22 -22.07 13.64
CA LYS A 161 3.01 -23.29 14.45
C LYS A 161 4.16 -23.52 15.43
N GLN A 162 5.41 -23.34 15.02
CA GLN A 162 6.57 -23.48 15.92
C GLN A 162 6.55 -22.46 17.07
N LEU A 163 6.23 -21.20 16.78
CA LEU A 163 6.13 -20.15 17.81
C LEU A 163 5.00 -20.41 18.80
N GLN A 164 3.85 -20.92 18.33
CA GLN A 164 2.75 -21.32 19.21
C GLN A 164 3.16 -22.47 20.14
N ASN A 165 3.84 -23.48 19.61
CA ASN A 165 4.33 -24.60 20.41
C ASN A 165 5.33 -24.13 21.48
N GLN A 166 6.27 -23.24 21.14
CA GLN A 166 7.22 -22.69 22.11
C GLN A 166 6.54 -21.92 23.25
N LYS A 167 5.53 -21.10 22.94
CA LYS A 167 4.73 -20.37 23.95
C LYS A 167 4.00 -21.33 24.90
N GLN A 168 3.47 -22.45 24.39
CA GLN A 168 2.82 -23.46 25.21
C GLN A 168 3.82 -24.16 26.13
N THR A 169 5.00 -24.55 25.61
CA THR A 169 6.05 -25.20 26.41
C THR A 169 6.53 -24.30 27.55
N GLN A 170 6.76 -23.01 27.28
CA GLN A 170 7.17 -22.02 28.30
C GLN A 170 6.10 -21.83 29.39
N THR A 171 4.82 -21.83 29.02
CA THR A 171 3.71 -21.68 29.98
C THR A 171 3.62 -22.91 30.90
N GLN A 172 3.86 -24.11 30.38
CA GLN A 172 3.87 -25.34 31.17
C GLN A 172 5.05 -25.42 32.13
N THR A 173 6.25 -25.01 31.70
CA THR A 173 7.45 -24.99 32.57
C THR A 173 7.28 -24.01 33.73
N HIS A 174 6.70 -22.83 33.48
CA HIS A 174 6.41 -21.86 34.54
C HIS A 174 5.36 -22.37 35.54
N THR A 175 4.37 -23.14 35.08
CA THR A 175 3.34 -23.70 35.95
C THR A 175 3.91 -24.79 36.87
N GLN A 176 4.77 -25.66 36.34
CA GLN A 176 5.44 -26.71 37.13
C GLN A 176 6.41 -26.14 38.17
N GLN A 177 7.15 -25.07 37.83
CA GLN A 177 8.04 -24.41 38.79
C GLN A 177 7.28 -23.79 39.97
N LYS A 178 6.08 -23.24 39.76
CA LYS A 178 5.24 -22.71 40.84
C LYS A 178 4.68 -23.81 41.75
N GLN A 179 4.38 -25.00 41.21
CA GLN A 179 3.85 -26.12 42.01
C GLN A 179 4.90 -26.76 42.92
N MET A 180 6.19 -26.68 42.58
CA MET A 180 7.29 -27.22 43.40
C MET A 180 7.73 -26.28 44.54
N GLN A 181 7.18 -25.07 44.63
CA GLN A 181 7.51 -24.07 45.66
C GLN A 181 6.46 -23.96 46.78
N LEU A 182 5.44 -24.83 46.76
CA LEU A 182 4.40 -24.97 47.79
C LEU A 182 4.59 -26.28 48.54
#